data_AF-A0A5B1CH79-F1
#
_entry.id   AF-A0A5B1CH79-F1
#
_cell.length_a   1.000
_cell.length_b   1.000
_cell.length_c   1.000
_cell.angle_alpha   90.00
_cell.angle_beta   90.00
_cell.angle_gamma   90.00
#
_symmetry.space_group_name_H-M   'P 1'
#
loop_
_entity.id
_entity.type
_entity.pdbx_description
1 polymer ?
#
loop_
_entity_poly.entity_id
_entity_poly.type
_entity_poly.pdbx_seq_one_letter_code
_entity_poly.pdbx_strand_id
1 'polypeptide(L)'
;MAKKKTASSKDSPNFEEAIATIETIVGKLESGELDLTDSLEQYETGIKRLRQCHEILEKAEQKVTLLSGFDADGNPATEPMPETKFRGASKGGNKPLAGGSTVGDVDDSSGLF
;
A
#
# COMPACT_ATOMS: atom_id res chain seq x y z
N MET A 1 37.44 -21.52 -4.98
CA MET A 1 36.89 -20.48 -4.09
C MET A 1 36.13 -19.48 -4.94
N ALA A 2 34.81 -19.56 -4.99
CA ALA A 2 33.96 -18.73 -5.85
C ALA A 2 33.64 -17.40 -5.17
N LYS A 3 34.16 -16.29 -5.70
CA LYS A 3 33.71 -14.94 -5.35
C LYS A 3 32.39 -14.66 -6.10
N LYS A 4 31.25 -14.87 -5.44
CA LYS A 4 29.93 -14.51 -5.96
C LYS A 4 29.78 -12.98 -5.91
N LYS A 5 30.04 -12.32 -7.04
CA LYS A 5 29.79 -10.90 -7.27
C LYS A 5 28.27 -10.70 -7.32
N THR A 6 27.68 -10.20 -6.24
CA THR A 6 26.29 -9.73 -6.22
C THR A 6 26.17 -8.54 -7.17
N ALA A 7 25.55 -8.77 -8.32
CA ALA A 7 25.12 -7.73 -9.23
C ALA A 7 23.89 -7.04 -8.63
N SER A 8 24.12 -5.92 -7.94
CA SER A 8 23.05 -4.98 -7.59
C SER A 8 22.65 -4.26 -8.88
N SER A 9 21.41 -4.44 -9.33
CA SER A 9 20.84 -3.76 -10.50
C SER A 9 21.04 -2.24 -10.38
N LYS A 10 21.72 -1.64 -11.37
CA LYS A 10 22.20 -0.25 -11.38
C LYS A 10 21.28 0.71 -12.16
N ASP A 11 19.97 0.55 -12.07
CA ASP A 11 19.05 1.38 -12.88
C ASP A 11 18.10 2.25 -12.05
N SER A 12 18.17 2.21 -10.72
CA SER A 12 17.36 3.09 -9.87
C SER A 12 18.25 3.71 -8.80
N PRO A 13 18.25 5.05 -8.64
CA PRO A 13 18.96 5.68 -7.55
C PRO A 13 18.44 5.12 -6.22
N ASN A 14 19.35 4.90 -5.28
CA ASN A 14 18.93 4.52 -3.93
C ASN A 14 18.17 5.68 -3.27
N PHE A 15 17.39 5.39 -2.22
CA PHE A 15 16.57 6.40 -1.51
C PHE A 15 17.36 7.67 -1.15
N GLU A 16 18.55 7.51 -0.58
CA GLU A 16 19.43 8.62 -0.20
C GLU A 16 19.82 9.50 -1.40
N GLU A 17 20.10 8.89 -2.56
CA GLU A 17 20.46 9.62 -3.78
C GLU A 17 19.27 10.38 -4.37
N ALA A 18 18.08 9.76 -4.30
CA ALA A 18 16.85 10.40 -4.75
C ALA A 18 16.51 11.62 -3.87
N ILE A 19 16.68 11.52 -2.56
CA ILE A 19 16.50 12.65 -1.62
C ILE A 19 17.54 13.75 -1.89
N ALA A 20 18.83 13.42 -1.99
CA ALA A 20 19.87 14.41 -2.27
C ALA A 20 19.63 15.16 -3.60
N THR A 21 19.08 14.46 -4.60
CA THR A 21 18.68 15.07 -5.87
C THR A 21 17.53 16.05 -5.67
N ILE A 22 16.51 15.70 -4.88
CA ILE A 22 15.38 16.58 -4.57
C ILE A 22 15.86 17.84 -3.84
N GLU A 23 16.72 17.71 -2.83
CA GLU A 23 17.29 18.85 -2.09
C GLU A 23 18.04 19.81 -3.03
N THR A 24 18.82 19.24 -3.97
CA THR A 24 19.53 20.03 -4.99
C THR A 24 18.55 20.77 -5.90
N ILE A 25 17.47 20.10 -6.33
CA ILE A 25 16.43 20.70 -7.18
C ILE A 25 15.74 21.85 -6.44
N VAL A 26 15.34 21.63 -5.19
CA VAL A 26 14.69 22.64 -4.35
C VAL A 26 15.62 23.84 -4.18
N GLY A 27 16.89 23.63 -3.84
CA GLY A 27 17.86 24.73 -3.72
C GLY A 27 18.02 25.56 -5.01
N LYS A 28 17.99 24.91 -6.18
CA LYS A 28 18.01 25.62 -7.46
C LYS A 28 16.72 26.40 -7.73
N LEU A 29 15.56 25.83 -7.43
CA LEU A 29 14.28 26.51 -7.58
C LEU A 29 14.15 27.72 -6.63
N GLU A 30 14.66 27.59 -5.40
CA GLU A 30 14.67 28.66 -4.40
C GLU A 30 15.67 29.79 -4.73
N SER A 31 16.75 29.47 -5.46
CA SER A 31 17.72 30.49 -5.89
C SER A 31 17.13 31.55 -6.83
N GLY A 32 16.07 31.19 -7.58
CA GLY A 32 15.44 32.07 -8.57
C GLY A 32 16.32 32.40 -9.79
N GLU A 33 17.45 31.73 -9.98
CA GLU A 33 18.37 31.94 -11.11
C GLU A 33 17.94 31.21 -12.40
N LEU A 34 16.96 30.30 -12.29
CA LEU A 34 16.46 29.50 -13.40
C LEU A 34 15.41 30.27 -14.20
N ASP A 35 15.45 30.12 -15.53
CA ASP A 35 14.34 30.57 -16.38
C ASP A 35 13.09 29.69 -16.15
N LEU A 36 11.94 30.14 -16.66
CA LEU A 36 10.67 29.41 -16.50
C LEU A 36 10.75 27.99 -17.05
N THR A 37 11.35 27.81 -18.23
CA THR A 37 11.48 26.48 -18.84
C THR A 37 12.32 25.55 -17.97
N ASP A 38 13.50 26.02 -17.53
CA ASP A 38 14.39 25.22 -16.69
C ASP A 38 13.76 24.91 -15.33
N SER A 39 13.01 25.86 -14.76
CA SER A 39 12.28 25.66 -13.50
C SER A 39 11.23 24.55 -13.62
N LEU A 40 10.52 24.49 -14.74
CA LEU A 40 9.54 23.43 -15.01
C LEU A 40 10.21 22.06 -15.19
N GLU A 41 11.35 22.00 -15.88
CA GLU A 41 12.10 20.74 -16.04
C GLU A 41 12.64 20.22 -14.71
N GLN A 42 13.17 21.11 -13.87
CA GLN A 42 13.63 20.75 -12.53
C GLN A 42 12.48 20.27 -11.65
N TYR A 43 11.32 20.95 -11.71
CA TYR A 43 10.13 20.52 -10.99
C TYR A 43 9.64 19.12 -11.43
N GLU A 44 9.56 18.87 -12.74
CA GLU A 44 9.16 17.56 -13.26
C GLU A 44 10.12 16.45 -12.78
N THR A 45 11.42 16.74 -12.81
CA THR A 45 12.45 15.83 -12.29
C THR A 45 12.28 15.60 -10.79
N GLY A 46 12.01 16.64 -10.01
CA GLY A 46 11.74 16.55 -8.58
C GLY A 46 10.55 15.64 -8.27
N ILE A 47 9.43 15.80 -9.00
CA ILE A 47 8.26 14.94 -8.87
C ILE A 47 8.57 13.48 -9.19
N LYS A 48 9.36 13.21 -10.26
CA LYS A 48 9.78 11.84 -10.59
C LYS A 48 10.59 11.21 -9.46
N ARG A 49 11.54 11.95 -8.87
CA ARG A 49 12.34 11.48 -7.73
C ARG A 49 11.48 11.25 -6.49
N LEU A 50 10.53 12.14 -6.20
CA LEU A 50 9.64 12.00 -5.06
C LEU A 50 8.80 10.72 -5.15
N ARG A 51 8.24 10.41 -6.34
CA ARG A 51 7.52 9.17 -6.58
C ARG A 51 8.39 7.93 -6.33
N GLN A 52 9.64 7.96 -6.78
CA GLN A 52 10.59 6.87 -6.54
C GLN A 52 10.85 6.68 -5.03
N CYS A 53 10.99 7.76 -4.26
CA CYS A 53 11.12 7.67 -2.80
C CYS A 53 9.92 6.98 -2.17
N HIS A 54 8.69 7.35 -2.55
CA HIS A 54 7.48 6.72 -2.05
C HIS A 54 7.44 5.21 -2.36
N GLU A 55 7.78 4.80 -3.59
CA GLU A 55 7.82 3.38 -3.95
C GLU A 55 8.85 2.59 -3.13
N ILE A 56 9.99 3.20 -2.80
CA ILE A 56 11.01 2.55 -1.96
C ILE A 56 10.50 2.38 -0.53
N LEU A 57 9.86 3.42 0.01
CA LEU A 57 9.28 3.39 1.35
C LEU A 57 8.16 2.36 1.46
N GLU A 58 7.25 2.29 0.48
CA GLU A 58 6.18 1.30 0.44
C GLU A 58 6.73 -0.14 0.44
N LYS A 59 7.77 -0.40 -0.36
CA LYS A 59 8.45 -1.71 -0.39
C LYS A 59 9.14 -2.02 0.93
N ALA A 60 9.69 -1.01 1.62
CA ALA A 60 10.31 -1.18 2.91
C ALA A 60 9.27 -1.51 3.99
N GLU A 61 8.15 -0.77 4.00
CA GLU A 61 7.01 -0.97 4.87
C GLU A 61 6.43 -2.38 4.74
N GLN A 62 6.15 -2.83 3.51
CA GLN A 62 5.68 -4.21 3.24
C GLN A 62 6.63 -5.27 3.80
N LYS A 63 7.95 -5.07 3.66
CA LYS A 63 8.94 -6.00 4.23
C LYS A 63 8.92 -5.99 5.76
N VAL A 64 8.80 -4.82 6.38
CA VAL A 64 8.70 -4.70 7.84
C VAL A 64 7.43 -5.39 8.33
N THR A 65 6.31 -5.22 7.65
CA THR A 65 5.04 -5.88 7.99
C THR A 65 5.16 -7.41 7.96
N LEU A 66 5.75 -7.95 6.90
CA LEU A 66 5.99 -9.39 6.77
C LEU A 66 6.94 -9.95 7.84
N LEU A 67 7.93 -9.17 8.27
CA LEU A 67 8.94 -9.61 9.26
C LEU A 67 8.45 -9.46 10.70
N SER A 68 7.73 -8.38 10.99
CA SER A 68 7.24 -8.09 12.34
C SER A 68 5.99 -8.88 12.69
N GLY A 69 5.21 -9.30 11.67
CA GLY A 69 3.91 -9.90 11.90
C GLY A 69 2.88 -8.88 12.40
N PHE A 70 3.13 -7.59 12.17
CA PHE A 70 2.22 -6.48 12.46
C PHE A 70 2.11 -5.57 11.23
N ASP A 71 0.94 -5.01 10.94
CA ASP A 71 0.73 -4.02 9.87
C ASP A 71 1.32 -2.64 10.24
N ALA A 72 1.22 -1.69 9.31
CA ALA A 72 1.74 -0.34 9.49
C ALA A 72 1.04 0.45 10.63
N ASP A 73 -0.18 0.04 10.98
CA ASP A 73 -0.97 0.61 12.08
C ASP A 73 -0.71 -0.11 13.43
N GLY A 74 0.14 -1.14 13.44
CA GLY A 74 0.53 -1.91 14.62
C GLY A 74 -0.42 -3.05 15.00
N ASN A 75 -1.36 -3.43 14.13
CA ASN A 75 -2.22 -4.60 14.34
C ASN A 75 -1.51 -5.88 13.91
N PRO A 76 -1.74 -7.03 14.56
CA PRO A 76 -1.13 -8.29 14.12
C PRO A 76 -1.54 -8.63 12.69
N ALA A 77 -0.57 -8.92 11.84
CA ALA A 77 -0.75 -9.40 10.48
C ALA A 77 -1.33 -10.83 10.52
N THR A 78 -2.65 -10.92 10.59
CA THR A 78 -3.37 -12.19 10.55
C THR A 78 -3.59 -12.58 9.09
N GLU A 79 -2.79 -13.50 8.58
CA GLU A 79 -3.15 -14.22 7.36
C GLU A 79 -4.39 -15.09 7.66
N PRO A 80 -5.50 -14.97 6.91
CA PRO A 80 -6.60 -15.90 7.04
C PRO A 80 -6.07 -17.29 6.70
N MET A 81 -6.00 -18.15 7.71
CA MET A 81 -5.55 -19.52 7.55
C MET A 81 -6.36 -20.17 6.42
N PRO A 82 -5.73 -20.69 5.35
CA PRO A 82 -6.46 -21.25 4.24
C PRO A 82 -7.36 -22.34 4.80
N GLU A 83 -8.67 -22.25 4.54
CA GLU A 83 -9.65 -23.29 4.86
C GLU A 83 -9.27 -24.55 4.09
N THR A 84 -8.33 -25.29 4.66
CA THR A 84 -8.12 -26.67 4.28
C THR A 84 -9.35 -27.37 4.80
N LYS A 85 -10.35 -27.54 3.94
CA LYS A 85 -11.56 -28.32 4.23
C LYS A 85 -11.12 -29.63 4.85
N PHE A 86 -11.14 -29.71 6.18
CA PHE A 86 -10.83 -30.92 6.89
C PHE A 86 -12.02 -31.82 6.58
N ARG A 87 -11.83 -32.76 5.64
CA ARG A 87 -12.81 -33.75 5.24
C ARG A 87 -13.02 -34.74 6.40
N GLY A 88 -13.60 -34.25 7.48
CA GLY A 88 -14.22 -35.05 8.52
C GLY A 88 -15.59 -35.47 8.01
N ALA A 89 -15.70 -36.74 7.63
CA ALA A 89 -16.97 -37.36 7.31
C ALA A 89 -17.83 -37.48 8.58
N SER A 90 -19.05 -36.94 8.55
CA SER A 90 -20.15 -37.46 9.37
C SER A 90 -21.49 -37.13 8.73
N LYS A 91 -22.11 -38.15 8.14
CA LYS A 91 -23.51 -38.19 7.69
C LYS A 91 -24.46 -37.87 8.86
N GLY A 92 -25.52 -37.12 8.58
CA GLY A 92 -26.69 -37.02 9.44
C GLY A 92 -27.74 -36.11 8.83
N GLY A 93 -28.76 -36.67 8.20
CA GLY A 93 -29.86 -35.92 7.62
C GLY A 93 -30.92 -35.54 8.65
N ASN A 94 -31.55 -34.38 8.47
CA ASN A 94 -33.00 -34.24 8.35
C ASN A 94 -33.38 -32.80 7.96
N LYS A 95 -34.20 -32.69 6.91
CA LYS A 95 -35.13 -31.57 6.64
C LYS A 95 -36.34 -31.74 7.61
N PRO A 96 -37.31 -30.81 7.73
CA PRO A 96 -37.42 -29.41 7.26
C PRO A 96 -37.87 -28.45 8.39
N LEU A 97 -38.04 -27.13 8.14
CA LEU A 97 -39.27 -26.37 8.43
C LEU A 97 -39.15 -24.87 8.07
N ALA A 98 -40.26 -24.35 7.53
CA ALA A 98 -40.76 -22.98 7.35
C ALA A 98 -39.85 -21.79 7.75
N GLY A 99 -39.67 -20.73 6.95
CA GLY A 99 -40.67 -20.06 6.11
C GLY A 99 -41.13 -18.76 6.78
N GLY A 100 -40.36 -17.68 6.59
CA GLY A 100 -40.82 -16.28 6.56
C GLY A 100 -41.20 -15.59 7.88
N SER A 101 -40.22 -14.95 8.55
CA SER A 101 -40.48 -13.85 9.49
C SER A 101 -40.44 -12.52 8.75
N THR A 102 -41.64 -11.97 8.54
CA THR A 102 -42.01 -10.54 8.50
C THR A 102 -40.85 -9.53 8.38
N VAL A 103 -40.65 -8.99 7.18
CA VAL A 103 -40.06 -7.65 7.02
C VAL A 103 -41.13 -6.66 7.47
N GLY A 104 -40.82 -5.87 8.49
CA GLY A 104 -41.69 -4.78 8.94
C GLY A 104 -41.65 -3.64 7.93
N ASP A 105 -42.82 -3.28 7.40
CA ASP A 105 -43.09 -1.99 6.79
C ASP A 105 -42.70 -0.86 7.76
N VAL A 106 -41.55 -0.24 7.55
CA VAL A 106 -41.28 1.09 8.10
C VAL A 106 -42.03 2.09 7.21
N ASP A 107 -43.20 2.44 7.73
CA ASP A 107 -43.98 3.63 7.42
C ASP A 107 -43.09 4.88 7.53
N ASP A 108 -42.59 5.39 6.41
CA ASP A 108 -42.11 6.77 6.29
C ASP A 108 -43.20 7.59 5.61
N SER A 109 -44.36 7.66 6.28
CA SER A 109 -45.38 8.63 5.94
C SER A 109 -45.12 9.89 6.75
N SER A 110 -44.45 10.86 6.10
CA SER A 110 -44.79 12.29 6.16
C SER A 110 -45.43 12.82 7.47
N GLY A 111 -44.73 13.63 8.25
CA GLY A 111 -45.44 14.45 9.24
C GLY A 111 -44.61 15.37 10.11
N LEU A 112 -44.55 16.65 9.70
CA LEU A 112 -44.66 17.84 10.55
C LEU A 112 -43.70 17.95 11.75
N PHE A 113 -42.58 18.65 11.58
CA PHE A 113 -42.28 19.96 12.20
C PHE A 113 -41.01 20.55 11.59
#